data_AF-A0A358SQQ3-F1
#
_entry.id   AF-A0A358SQQ3-F1
#
_cell.length_a   1.000
_cell.length_b   1.000
_cell.length_c   1.000
_cell.angle_alpha   90.00
_cell.angle_beta   90.00
_cell.angle_gamma   90.00
#
_symmetry.space_group_name_H-M   'P 1'
#
loop_
_entity.id
_entity.type
_entity.pdbx_description
1 polymer ?
#
loop_
_entity_poly.entity_id
_entity_poly.type
_entity_poly.pdbx_seq_one_letter_code
_entity_poly.pdbx_strand_id
1 'polypeptide(L)'
;GGGGGRKTELSLDSAVARISYEVRAFQAMLLQRATEFRDARTATVNSWPAFTEAVATGWALALHCGRPSCEEDIKAQTGATARCIPLEGEPDSGTCVRCGLPSAYGTRVLFGRAY
;
A
#
# COMPACT_ATOMS: atom_id res chain seq x y z
N GLY A 1 4.74 -2.36 24.15
CA GLY A 1 5.03 -3.80 24.04
C GLY A 1 3.94 -4.56 24.77
N GLY A 2 3.39 -5.63 24.19
CA GLY A 2 2.31 -6.40 24.84
C GLY A 2 1.57 -7.35 23.88
N GLY A 3 2.30 -8.27 23.25
CA GLY A 3 1.71 -9.38 22.49
C GLY A 3 1.21 -10.49 23.42
N GLY A 4 0.23 -10.21 24.27
CA GLY A 4 -0.42 -11.22 25.11
C GLY A 4 -1.60 -11.82 24.36
N GLY A 5 -1.47 -13.05 23.86
CA GLY A 5 -2.60 -13.78 23.27
C GLY A 5 -3.70 -13.99 24.30
N ARG A 6 -4.93 -13.51 24.01
CA ARG A 6 -6.11 -13.79 24.84
C ARG A 6 -6.37 -15.29 24.86
N LYS A 7 -6.59 -15.84 26.06
CA LYS A 7 -6.99 -17.23 26.27
C LYS A 7 -8.41 -17.26 26.83
N THR A 8 -9.16 -18.31 26.52
CA THR A 8 -10.53 -18.51 27.01
C THR A 8 -10.73 -20.00 27.26
N GLU A 9 -11.45 -20.33 28.32
CA GLU A 9 -11.83 -21.72 28.64
C GLU A 9 -13.04 -22.15 27.81
N LEU A 10 -13.06 -23.42 27.38
CA LEU A 10 -14.11 -24.02 26.54
C LEU A 10 -14.31 -25.48 26.91
N SER A 11 -15.56 -25.96 26.82
CA SER A 11 -15.88 -27.38 26.96
C SER A 11 -15.47 -28.17 25.71
N LEU A 12 -15.17 -29.46 25.87
CA LEU A 12 -14.80 -30.34 24.75
C LEU A 12 -15.92 -30.44 23.69
N ASP A 13 -17.18 -30.49 24.13
CA ASP A 13 -18.34 -30.58 23.23
C ASP A 13 -18.49 -29.37 22.31
N SER A 14 -18.06 -28.18 22.78
CA SER A 14 -18.13 -26.94 21.99
C SER A 14 -16.84 -26.65 21.23
N ALA A 15 -15.76 -27.41 21.47
CA ALA A 15 -14.42 -27.08 21.01
C ALA A 15 -14.32 -27.00 19.48
N VAL A 16 -14.88 -27.97 18.75
CA VAL A 16 -14.79 -28.01 17.28
C VAL A 16 -15.47 -26.78 16.64
N ALA A 17 -16.68 -26.44 17.10
CA ALA A 17 -17.41 -25.28 16.62
C ALA A 17 -16.69 -23.97 16.99
N ARG A 18 -16.19 -23.88 18.22
CA ARG A 18 -15.49 -22.70 18.71
C ARG A 18 -14.19 -22.46 17.95
N ILE A 19 -13.34 -23.47 17.80
CA ILE A 19 -12.05 -23.34 17.08
C ILE A 19 -12.31 -22.93 15.62
N SER A 20 -13.30 -23.53 14.96
CA SER A 20 -13.65 -23.18 13.58
C SER A 20 -14.09 -21.72 13.44
N TYR A 21 -14.85 -21.21 14.41
CA TYR A 21 -15.20 -19.79 14.48
C TYR A 21 -13.95 -18.91 14.71
N GLU A 22 -13.11 -19.25 15.68
CA GLU A 22 -11.94 -18.45 16.05
C GLU A 22 -10.92 -18.34 14.93
N VAL A 23 -10.68 -19.41 14.16
CA VAL A 23 -9.77 -19.36 13.00
C VAL A 23 -10.27 -18.36 11.96
N ARG A 24 -11.58 -18.35 11.68
CA ARG A 24 -12.18 -17.37 10.76
C ARG A 24 -12.13 -15.95 11.31
N ALA A 25 -12.47 -15.77 12.58
CA ALA A 25 -12.43 -14.46 13.24
C ALA A 25 -11.00 -13.90 13.28
N PHE A 26 -10.01 -14.74 13.57
CA PHE A 26 -8.61 -14.36 13.61
C PHE A 26 -8.07 -14.00 12.23
N GLN A 27 -8.42 -14.78 11.20
CA GLN A 27 -8.07 -14.45 9.82
C GLN A 27 -8.68 -13.11 9.41
N ALA A 28 -9.96 -12.87 9.71
CA ALA A 28 -10.62 -11.60 9.41
C ALA A 28 -9.96 -10.42 10.13
N MET A 29 -9.62 -10.58 11.42
CA MET A 29 -8.93 -9.57 12.20
C MET A 29 -7.52 -9.26 11.64
N LEU A 30 -6.75 -10.29 11.26
CA LEU A 30 -5.44 -10.09 10.64
C LEU A 30 -5.54 -9.39 9.29
N LEU A 31 -6.51 -9.78 8.46
CA LEU A 31 -6.76 -9.14 7.17
C LEU A 31 -7.14 -7.68 7.37
N GLN A 32 -8.07 -7.38 8.28
CA GLN A 32 -8.47 -6.01 8.59
C GLN A 32 -7.26 -5.17 9.01
N ARG A 33 -6.47 -5.65 9.98
CA ARG A 33 -5.28 -4.93 10.45
C ARG A 33 -4.26 -4.71 9.34
N ALA A 34 -4.04 -5.70 8.47
CA ALA A 34 -3.12 -5.58 7.35
C ALA A 34 -3.62 -4.56 6.32
N THR A 35 -4.91 -4.57 6.02
CA THR A 35 -5.57 -3.59 5.14
C THR A 35 -5.46 -2.18 5.71
N GLU A 36 -5.80 -1.98 6.99
CA GLU A 36 -5.67 -0.68 7.66
C GLU A 36 -4.22 -0.16 7.65
N PHE A 37 -3.25 -1.03 7.93
CA PHE A 37 -1.84 -0.66 7.89
C PHE A 37 -1.40 -0.26 6.48
N ARG A 38 -1.83 -1.03 5.47
CA ARG A 38 -1.56 -0.76 4.05
C ARG A 38 -2.12 0.60 3.64
N ASP A 39 -3.37 0.87 3.97
CA ASP A 39 -4.08 2.07 3.56
C ASP A 39 -3.53 3.29 4.30
N ALA A 40 -3.23 3.17 5.60
CA ALA A 40 -2.59 4.22 6.39
C ALA A 40 -1.14 4.54 5.96
N ARG A 41 -0.49 3.63 5.22
CA ARG A 41 0.86 3.80 4.66
C ARG A 41 0.86 4.07 3.16
N THR A 42 -0.29 4.29 2.55
CA THR A 42 -0.41 4.65 1.13
C THR A 42 -0.93 6.07 1.02
N ALA A 43 -0.15 6.97 0.42
CA ALA A 43 -0.54 8.37 0.25
C ALA A 43 -0.73 8.71 -1.23
N THR A 44 -1.84 9.36 -1.57
CA THR A 44 -2.04 9.99 -2.87
C THR A 44 -1.31 11.33 -2.91
N VAL A 45 -0.40 11.52 -3.87
CA VAL A 45 0.51 12.68 -3.90
C VAL A 45 0.53 13.37 -5.27
N ASN A 46 0.67 14.70 -5.26
CA ASN A 46 0.62 15.54 -6.47
C ASN A 46 1.84 16.45 -6.63
N SER A 47 2.81 16.37 -5.71
CA SER A 47 4.03 17.17 -5.75
C SER A 47 5.24 16.32 -5.43
N TRP A 48 6.39 16.73 -5.97
CA TRP A 48 7.65 16.04 -5.70
C TRP A 48 8.00 15.96 -4.20
N PRO A 49 7.87 17.04 -3.38
CA PRO A 49 8.13 16.94 -1.95
C PRO A 49 7.24 15.93 -1.23
N ALA A 50 5.93 15.96 -1.47
CA ALA A 50 4.99 15.01 -0.87
C ALA A 50 5.28 13.56 -1.31
N PHE A 51 5.67 13.37 -2.56
CA PHE A 51 6.11 12.08 -3.06
C PHE A 51 7.31 11.54 -2.28
N THR A 52 8.36 12.36 -2.12
CA THR A 52 9.58 11.94 -1.41
C THR A 52 9.31 11.58 0.06
N GLU A 53 8.43 12.32 0.73
CA GLU A 53 8.02 12.02 2.10
C GLU A 53 7.23 10.72 2.21
N ALA A 54 6.26 10.52 1.31
CA ALA A 54 5.43 9.32 1.28
C ALA A 54 6.25 8.04 1.08
N VAL A 55 7.14 8.01 0.07
CA VAL A 55 7.95 6.82 -0.22
C VAL A 55 9.06 6.57 0.81
N ALA A 56 9.35 7.52 1.69
CA ALA A 56 10.31 7.32 2.78
C ALA A 56 9.76 6.38 3.87
N THR A 57 8.45 6.35 4.07
CA THR A 57 7.80 5.60 5.17
C THR A 57 6.70 4.63 4.74
N GLY A 58 6.32 4.66 3.45
CA GLY A 58 5.26 3.84 2.88
C GLY A 58 5.26 3.85 1.35
N TRP A 59 4.07 3.92 0.77
CA TRP A 59 3.83 3.94 -0.66
C TRP A 59 3.18 5.25 -1.11
N ALA A 60 3.44 5.61 -2.36
CA ALA A 60 2.90 6.81 -2.99
C ALA A 60 2.08 6.45 -4.23
N LEU A 61 0.84 6.88 -4.30
CA LEU A 61 0.02 6.89 -5.51
C LEU A 61 0.22 8.22 -6.24
N ALA A 62 0.93 8.18 -7.36
CA ALA A 62 1.35 9.37 -8.10
C ALA A 62 1.14 9.22 -9.61
N LEU A 63 0.87 10.34 -10.27
CA LEU A 63 0.84 10.38 -11.73
C LEU A 63 2.27 10.28 -12.30
N HIS A 64 2.46 9.45 -13.32
CA HIS A 64 3.76 9.23 -13.96
C HIS A 64 3.66 9.34 -15.49
N CYS A 65 4.70 9.88 -16.14
CA CYS A 65 4.75 10.10 -17.59
C CYS A 65 5.07 8.83 -18.39
N GLY A 66 5.39 7.72 -17.72
CA GLY A 66 5.70 6.44 -18.34
C GLY A 66 7.07 6.35 -19.04
N ARG A 67 7.90 7.39 -18.94
CA ARG A 67 9.25 7.36 -19.53
C ARG A 67 10.22 6.61 -18.62
N PRO A 68 11.01 5.64 -19.15
CA PRO A 68 12.02 4.93 -18.36
C PRO A 68 13.03 5.86 -17.69
N SER A 69 13.49 6.90 -18.38
CA SER A 69 14.44 7.87 -17.81
C SER A 69 13.86 8.66 -16.63
N CYS A 70 12.55 8.89 -16.59
CA CYS A 70 11.92 9.54 -15.45
C CYS A 70 11.82 8.59 -14.24
N GLU A 71 11.58 7.30 -14.49
CA GLU A 71 11.55 6.27 -13.45
C GLU A 71 12.95 6.05 -12.86
N GLU A 72 13.98 6.02 -13.71
CA GLU A 72 15.38 5.96 -13.28
C GLU A 72 15.76 7.16 -12.40
N ASP A 73 15.34 8.38 -12.76
CA ASP A 73 15.57 9.59 -11.96
C ASP A 73 14.85 9.52 -10.60
N ILE A 74 13.61 9.03 -10.56
CA ILE A 74 12.86 8.79 -9.31
C ILE A 74 13.62 7.80 -8.43
N LYS A 75 14.06 6.67 -9.00
CA LYS A 75 14.82 5.64 -8.29
C LYS A 75 16.14 6.17 -7.76
N ALA A 76 16.88 6.95 -8.56
CA ALA A 76 18.16 7.51 -8.16
C ALA A 76 18.03 8.45 -6.94
N GLN A 77 16.95 9.23 -6.86
CA GLN A 77 16.77 10.22 -5.78
C GLN A 77 16.08 9.68 -4.54
N THR A 78 15.23 8.67 -4.67
CA THR A 78 14.38 8.21 -3.55
C THR A 78 14.56 6.74 -3.21
N GLY A 79 15.21 5.97 -4.09
CA GLY A 79 15.23 4.51 -4.03
C GLY A 79 13.87 3.86 -4.32
N ALA A 80 12.83 4.64 -4.62
CA ALA A 80 11.51 4.12 -4.94
C ALA A 80 11.43 3.68 -6.41
N THR A 81 10.66 2.63 -6.67
CA THR A 81 10.38 2.11 -8.01
C THR A 81 8.88 1.99 -8.22
N ALA A 82 8.42 1.99 -9.48
CA ALA A 82 7.04 1.66 -9.77
C ALA A 82 6.79 0.19 -9.36
N ARG A 83 5.72 -0.05 -8.59
CA ARG A 83 5.34 -1.38 -8.11
C ARG A 83 4.29 -2.00 -9.02
N CYS A 84 3.25 -1.22 -9.31
CA CYS A 84 2.21 -1.59 -10.26
C CYS A 84 1.39 -0.37 -10.67
N ILE A 85 0.65 -0.53 -11.75
CA ILE A 85 -0.49 0.32 -12.11
C ILE A 85 -1.73 -0.43 -11.58
N PRO A 86 -2.50 0.13 -10.63
CA PRO A 86 -3.67 -0.53 -10.07
C PRO A 86 -4.71 -0.83 -11.17
N LEU A 87 -5.20 -2.08 -11.22
CA LEU A 87 -6.20 -2.50 -12.21
C LEU A 87 -7.56 -1.81 -11.99
N GLU A 88 -7.92 -1.59 -10.73
CA GLU A 88 -9.14 -0.90 -10.30
C GLU A 88 -8.81 0.50 -9.74
N GLY A 89 -7.78 1.13 -10.28
CA GLY A 89 -7.41 2.50 -9.90
C GLY A 89 -8.46 3.50 -10.37
N GLU A 90 -8.79 4.48 -9.52
CA GLU A 90 -9.64 5.59 -9.93
C GLU A 90 -9.06 6.29 -11.17
N PRO A 91 -9.88 6.58 -12.21
CA PRO A 91 -9.44 7.35 -13.36
C PRO A 91 -8.88 8.70 -12.92
N ASP A 92 -7.66 9.00 -13.34
CA ASP A 92 -7.00 10.27 -13.00
C ASP A 92 -6.01 10.67 -14.10
N SER A 93 -5.89 11.97 -14.34
CA SER A 93 -5.01 12.51 -15.36
C SER A 93 -4.45 13.87 -14.93
N GLY A 94 -3.30 14.22 -15.48
CA GLY A 94 -2.57 15.40 -15.09
C GLY A 94 -1.09 15.25 -15.42
N THR A 95 -0.24 15.94 -14.66
CA THR A 95 1.20 15.96 -14.88
C THR A 95 1.92 14.95 -14.01
N CYS A 96 3.05 14.47 -14.52
CA CYS A 96 3.94 13.56 -13.83
C CYS A 96 4.52 14.26 -12.60
N VAL A 97 4.45 13.57 -11.46
CA VAL A 97 4.92 14.03 -10.15
C VAL A 97 6.39 14.49 -10.14
N ARG A 98 7.17 14.01 -11.11
CA ARG A 98 8.60 14.29 -11.23
C ARG A 98 8.93 15.30 -12.32
N CYS A 99 8.64 14.98 -13.58
CA CYS A 99 9.11 15.77 -14.73
C CYS A 99 8.07 16.78 -15.26
N GLY A 100 6.85 16.81 -14.70
CA GLY A 100 5.79 17.72 -15.14
C GLY A 100 5.15 17.41 -16.49
N LEU A 101 5.66 16.41 -17.23
CA LEU A 101 5.06 15.95 -18.49
C LEU A 101 3.70 15.28 -18.27
N PRO A 102 2.83 15.19 -19.29
CA PRO A 102 1.55 14.48 -19.16
C PRO A 102 1.70 13.03 -18.67
N SER A 103 0.76 12.60 -17.83
CA SER A 103 0.68 11.23 -17.32
C SER A 103 0.23 10.24 -18.39
N ALA A 104 0.73 9.00 -18.33
CA ALA A 104 0.59 8.02 -19.41
C ALA A 104 -0.54 7.00 -19.24
N TYR A 105 -0.99 6.75 -18.01
CA TYR A 105 -1.76 5.53 -17.70
C TYR A 105 -3.26 5.77 -17.45
N GLY A 106 -3.71 7.03 -17.48
CA GLY A 106 -5.11 7.37 -17.13
C GLY A 106 -5.49 7.05 -15.68
N THR A 107 -4.51 6.75 -14.84
CA THR A 107 -4.62 6.53 -13.40
C THR A 107 -3.26 6.75 -12.73
N ARG A 108 -3.22 6.67 -11.40
CA ARG A 108 -2.01 6.80 -10.58
C ARG A 108 -1.23 5.49 -10.53
N VAL A 109 0.09 5.60 -10.52
CA VAL A 109 1.02 4.49 -10.35
C VAL A 109 1.39 4.39 -8.87
N LEU A 110 1.45 3.16 -8.34
CA LEU A 110 1.91 2.90 -6.98
C LEU A 110 3.44 2.81 -6.96
N PHE A 111 4.09 3.68 -6.21
CA PHE A 111 5.54 3.69 -5.97
C PHE A 111 5.88 3.27 -4.55
N GLY A 112 7.02 2.60 -4.39
CA GLY A 112 7.55 2.24 -3.07
C GLY A 112 9.03 1.86 -3.13
N ARG A 113 9.71 1.94 -1.99
CA ARG A 113 11.08 1.43 -1.85
C ARG A 113 11.03 -0.10 -1.77
N ALA A 114 11.87 -0.76 -2.55
CA ALA A 114 12.06 -2.21 -2.46
C ALA A 114 13.11 -2.51 -1.37
N TYR A 115 12.90 -3.60 -0.64
CA TYR A 115 13.86 -4.18 0.30
C TYR A 115 14.86 -5.07 -0.43
#